data_AF-A0A957S6N8-F1
#
_entry.id   AF-A0A957S6N8-F1
#
_cell.length_a   1.000
_cell.length_b   1.000
_cell.length_c   1.000
_cell.angle_alpha   90.00
_cell.angle_beta   90.00
_cell.angle_gamma   90.00
#
_symmetry.space_group_name_H-M   'P 1'
#
loop_
_entity.id
_entity.type
_entity.pdbx_description
1 polymer ?
#
loop_
_entity_poly.entity_id
_entity_poly.type
_entity_poly.pdbx_seq_one_letter_code
_entity_poly.pdbx_strand_id
1 'polypeptide(L)'
;MANQEVYMDVNALLAIARIYKERGELVVVASRRIERLSTLLRDNAFAGRVGGAILSHHIDYMRPSLLEWARKSIQIGDDLQASVEAYQRGDEQGATRFY
;
A
#
# COMPACT_ATOMS: atom_id res chain seq x y z
N MET A 1 21.86 13.66 -33.00
CA MET A 1 21.23 14.00 -31.71
C MET A 1 21.74 12.99 -30.71
N ALA A 2 22.37 13.42 -29.63
CA ALA A 2 22.95 12.50 -28.66
C ALA A 2 21.80 11.76 -27.96
N ASN A 3 21.69 10.44 -28.18
CA ASN A 3 20.80 9.59 -27.39
C ASN A 3 21.26 9.70 -25.93
N GLN A 4 20.48 10.38 -25.09
CA GLN A 4 20.60 10.21 -23.65
C GLN A 4 20.17 8.79 -23.34
N GLU A 5 21.12 7.86 -23.32
CA GLU A 5 20.90 6.52 -22.79
C GLU A 5 20.43 6.68 -21.34
N VAL A 6 19.13 6.47 -21.09
CA VAL A 6 18.55 6.54 -19.75
C VAL A 6 18.95 5.27 -19.02
N TYR A 7 19.95 5.39 -18.14
CA TYR A 7 20.39 4.28 -17.31
C TYR A 7 19.49 4.15 -16.07
N MET A 8 18.88 2.97 -15.91
CA MET A 8 18.08 2.60 -14.74
C MET A 8 18.90 1.78 -13.74
N ASP A 9 18.96 2.21 -12.46
CA ASP A 9 19.46 1.35 -11.38
C ASP A 9 18.38 0.34 -10.97
N VAL A 10 18.42 -0.81 -11.65
CA VAL A 10 17.51 -1.94 -11.47
C VAL A 10 17.46 -2.40 -10.01
N ASN A 11 18.61 -2.56 -9.35
CA ASN A 11 18.66 -3.11 -8.00
C ASN A 11 18.09 -2.13 -6.98
N ALA A 12 18.41 -0.84 -7.12
CA ALA A 12 17.86 0.20 -6.25
C ALA A 12 16.34 0.29 -6.41
N LEU A 13 15.81 0.24 -7.64
CA LEU A 13 14.37 0.34 -7.87
C LEU A 13 13.60 -0.90 -7.40
N LEU A 14 14.15 -2.11 -7.56
CA LEU A 14 13.54 -3.32 -6.99
C LEU A 14 13.52 -3.28 -5.46
N ALA A 15 14.56 -2.75 -4.83
CA ALA A 15 14.59 -2.56 -3.39
C ALA A 15 13.50 -1.56 -2.93
N ILE A 16 13.33 -0.45 -3.65
CA ILE A 16 12.28 0.53 -3.39
C ILE A 16 10.88 -0.08 -3.61
N ALA A 17 10.67 -0.79 -4.72
CA ALA A 17 9.42 -1.48 -5.03
C ALA A 17 9.01 -2.43 -3.90
N ARG A 18 9.97 -3.22 -3.41
CA ARG A 18 9.78 -4.14 -2.29
C ARG A 18 9.38 -3.41 -1.00
N ILE A 19 10.05 -2.30 -0.66
CA ILE A 19 9.72 -1.51 0.53
C ILE A 19 8.28 -1.01 0.45
N TYR A 20 7.86 -0.48 -0.71
CA TYR A 20 6.50 0.01 -0.90
C TYR A 20 5.44 -1.09 -0.74
N LYS A 21 5.68 -2.29 -1.31
CA LYS A 21 4.81 -3.45 -1.12
C LYS A 21 4.74 -3.90 0.35
N GLU A 22 5.89 -4.16 0.97
CA GLU A 22 5.95 -4.65 2.36
C GLU A 22 5.28 -3.67 3.34
N ARG A 23 5.47 -2.36 3.14
CA ARG A 23 4.83 -1.33 3.98
C ARG A 23 3.33 -1.24 3.74
N GLY A 24 2.88 -1.31 2.49
CA GLY A 24 1.45 -1.34 2.18
C GLY A 24 0.75 -2.56 2.76
N GLU A 25 1.33 -3.76 2.60
CA GLU A 25 0.81 -5.00 3.19
C GLU A 25 0.73 -4.94 4.72
N LEU A 26 1.76 -4.39 5.38
CA LEU A 26 1.76 -4.19 6.83
C LEU A 26 0.57 -3.32 7.28
N VAL A 27 0.27 -2.24 6.56
CA VAL A 27 -0.87 -1.37 6.86
C VAL A 27 -2.20 -2.10 6.63
N VAL A 28 -2.31 -2.92 5.58
CA VAL A 28 -3.51 -3.76 5.36
C VAL A 28 -3.72 -4.74 6.52
N VAL A 29 -2.64 -5.42 6.97
CA VAL A 29 -2.70 -6.37 8.08
C VAL A 29 -3.07 -5.67 9.39
N ALA A 30 -2.46 -4.50 9.68
CA ALA A 30 -2.78 -3.69 10.84
C ALA A 30 -4.25 -3.24 10.82
N SER A 31 -4.74 -2.78 9.67
CA SER A 31 -6.13 -2.40 9.48
C SER A 31 -7.06 -3.59 9.74
N ARG A 32 -6.80 -4.79 9.19
CA ARG A 32 -7.60 -6.00 9.50
C ARG A 32 -7.60 -6.39 10.99
N ARG A 33 -6.50 -6.14 11.72
CA ARG A 33 -6.45 -6.36 13.18
C ARG A 33 -7.31 -5.36 13.93
N ILE A 34 -7.24 -4.08 13.55
CA ILE A 34 -8.06 -3.01 14.08
C ILE A 34 -9.56 -3.28 13.83
N GLU A 35 -9.92 -3.95 12.73
CA GLU A 35 -11.31 -4.34 12.42
C GLU A 35 -11.86 -5.27 13.46
N ARG A 36 -11.11 -6.35 13.69
CA ARG A 36 -11.48 -7.38 14.65
C ARG A 36 -11.61 -6.79 16.04
N LEU A 37 -10.73 -5.85 16.39
CA LEU A 37 -10.84 -5.12 17.65
C LEU A 37 -12.09 -4.23 17.70
N SER A 38 -12.41 -3.50 16.62
CA SER A 38 -13.63 -2.68 16.53
C SER A 38 -14.89 -3.53 16.68
N THR A 39 -14.96 -4.69 16.01
CA THR A 39 -16.05 -5.66 16.15
C THR A 39 -16.16 -6.18 17.58
N LEU A 40 -15.06 -6.63 18.18
CA LEU A 40 -15.05 -7.09 19.57
C LEU A 40 -15.45 -5.99 20.56
N LEU A 41 -15.04 -4.74 20.32
CA LEU A 41 -15.44 -3.59 21.14
C LEU A 41 -16.93 -3.27 20.98
N ARG A 42 -17.47 -3.39 19.77
CA ARG A 42 -18.91 -3.22 19.49
C ARG A 42 -19.74 -4.33 20.15
N ASP A 43 -19.26 -5.57 20.09
CA ASP A 43 -19.92 -6.73 20.70
C ASP A 43 -19.90 -6.63 22.24
N ASN A 44 -18.79 -6.18 22.82
CA ASN A 44 -18.66 -5.97 24.27
C ASN A 44 -19.28 -4.66 24.76
N ALA A 45 -19.61 -3.70 23.89
CA ALA A 45 -20.22 -2.43 24.29
C ALA A 45 -21.58 -2.60 24.98
N PHE A 46 -22.27 -3.73 24.77
CA PHE A 46 -23.49 -4.10 25.49
C PHE A 46 -23.26 -4.36 26.99
N ALA A 47 -22.06 -4.75 27.41
CA ALA A 47 -21.74 -5.09 28.80
C ALA A 47 -21.35 -3.87 29.68
N GLY A 48 -21.24 -2.68 29.08
CA GLY A 48 -21.03 -1.43 29.79
C GLY A 48 -19.94 -0.54 29.16
N ARG A 49 -20.29 0.72 28.93
CA ARG A 49 -19.46 1.90 28.59
C ARG A 49 -19.56 2.38 27.13
N VAL A 50 -20.10 3.60 27.02
CA VAL A 50 -20.06 4.53 25.88
C VAL A 50 -18.66 4.67 25.23
N GLY A 51 -17.57 4.42 25.99
CA GLY A 51 -16.19 4.49 25.49
C GLY A 51 -15.86 3.48 24.37
N GLY A 52 -16.44 2.28 24.38
CA GLY A 52 -16.22 1.28 23.32
C GLY A 52 -16.83 1.71 21.98
N ALA A 53 -18.02 2.33 22.03
CA ALA A 53 -18.71 2.85 20.87
C ALA A 53 -17.95 4.01 20.22
N ILE A 54 -17.45 4.97 21.01
CA ILE A 54 -16.67 6.12 20.51
C ILE A 54 -15.37 5.64 19.83
N LEU A 55 -14.65 4.71 20.46
CA LEU A 55 -13.42 4.17 19.90
C LEU A 55 -13.68 3.41 18.59
N SER A 56 -14.74 2.59 18.54
CA SER A 56 -15.13 1.89 17.31
C SER A 56 -15.46 2.87 16.17
N HIS A 57 -16.16 3.97 16.47
CA HIS A 57 -16.54 4.97 15.47
C HIS A 57 -15.32 5.71 14.91
N HIS A 58 -14.38 6.10 15.77
CA HIS A 58 -13.15 6.77 15.34
C HIS A 58 -12.26 5.84 14.49
N ILE A 59 -12.19 4.56 14.86
CA ILE A 59 -11.50 3.53 14.09
C ILE A 59 -12.13 3.35 12.70
N ASP A 60 -13.46 3.25 12.64
CA ASP A 60 -14.20 3.06 11.40
C ASP A 60 -14.05 4.27 10.46
N TYR A 61 -13.91 5.48 11.02
CA TYR A 61 -13.68 6.71 10.27
C TYR A 61 -12.29 6.77 9.60
N MET A 62 -11.22 6.37 10.29
CA MET A 62 -9.85 6.48 9.77
C MET A 62 -9.44 5.32 8.86
N ARG A 63 -10.03 4.14 9.08
CA ARG A 63 -9.78 2.90 8.34
C ARG A 63 -9.74 3.05 6.81
N PRO A 64 -10.76 3.64 6.14
CA PRO A 64 -10.79 3.70 4.68
C PRO A 64 -9.60 4.46 4.10
N SER A 65 -9.22 5.58 4.70
CA SER A 65 -8.05 6.37 4.27
C SER A 65 -6.74 5.59 4.42
N LEU A 66 -6.56 4.88 5.54
CA LEU A 66 -5.38 4.03 5.73
C LEU A 66 -5.30 2.89 4.71
N LEU A 67 -6.44 2.27 4.38
CA LEU A 67 -6.51 1.23 3.36
C LEU A 67 -6.24 1.77 1.96
N GLU A 68 -6.74 2.97 1.64
CA GLU A 68 -6.45 3.62 0.36
C GLU A 68 -4.95 3.89 0.20
N TRP A 69 -4.30 4.41 1.25
CA TRP A 69 -2.86 4.65 1.24
C TRP A 69 -2.07 3.35 1.13
N ALA A 70 -2.49 2.31 1.84
CA ALA A 70 -1.88 1.00 1.76
C ALA A 70 -1.95 0.41 0.34
N ARG A 71 -3.11 0.52 -0.31
CA ARG A 71 -3.31 0.09 -1.70
C ARG A 71 -2.44 0.88 -2.68
N LYS A 72 -2.38 2.19 -2.53
CA LYS A 72 -1.51 3.05 -3.37
C LYS A 72 -0.04 2.68 -3.21
N SER A 73 0.41 2.39 -1.99
CA SER A 73 1.78 1.93 -1.75
C SER A 73 2.07 0.60 -2.44
N ILE A 74 1.15 -0.37 -2.36
CA ILE A 74 1.30 -1.65 -3.07
C ILE A 74 1.36 -1.41 -4.58
N GLN A 75 0.44 -0.60 -5.11
CA GLN A 75 0.38 -0.26 -6.53
C GLN A 75 1.68 0.42 -7.02
N ILE A 76 2.24 1.35 -6.25
CA ILE A 76 3.54 1.96 -6.58
C ILE A 76 4.63 0.90 -6.66
N GLY A 77 4.64 -0.05 -5.73
CA GLY A 77 5.59 -1.16 -5.76
C GLY A 77 5.40 -2.08 -6.97
N ASP A 78 4.16 -2.37 -7.37
CA ASP A 78 3.84 -3.14 -8.57
C ASP A 78 4.28 -2.39 -9.84
N ASP A 79 3.94 -1.11 -9.96
CA ASP A 79 4.29 -0.25 -11.10
C ASP A 79 5.82 -0.15 -11.27
N LEU A 80 6.55 0.02 -10.16
CA LEU A 80 8.01 0.09 -10.17
C LEU A 80 8.62 -1.23 -10.63
N GLN A 81 8.12 -2.37 -10.13
CA GLN A 81 8.59 -3.68 -10.56
C GLN A 81 8.31 -3.91 -12.05
N ALA A 82 7.10 -3.59 -12.53
CA ALA A 82 6.74 -3.70 -13.93
C ALA A 82 7.63 -2.83 -14.83
N SER A 83 7.96 -1.62 -14.38
CA SER A 83 8.86 -0.70 -15.10
C SER A 83 10.29 -1.27 -15.20
N VAL A 84 10.79 -1.89 -14.13
CA VAL A 84 12.10 -2.56 -14.13
C VAL A 84 12.10 -3.76 -15.06
N GLU A 85 11.06 -4.60 -15.01
CA GLU A 85 10.93 -5.77 -15.88
C GLU A 85 10.85 -5.37 -17.37
N ALA A 86 10.14 -4.29 -17.69
CA ALA A 86 10.09 -3.75 -19.04
C ALA A 86 11.46 -3.24 -19.52
N TYR A 87 12.16 -2.47 -18.67
CA TYR A 87 13.52 -2.00 -18.95
C TYR A 87 14.48 -3.16 -19.23
N GLN A 88 14.42 -4.23 -18.43
CA GLN A 88 15.26 -5.41 -18.60
C GLN A 88 14.98 -6.19 -19.90
N ARG A 89 13.74 -6.17 -20.40
CA ARG A 89 13.36 -6.83 -21.66
C ARG A 89 13.77 -6.03 -22.90
N GLY A 90 14.39 -4.86 -22.74
CA GLY A 90 14.72 -3.96 -23.86
C GLY A 90 13.48 -3.35 -24.52
N ASP A 91 12.35 -3.35 -23.80
CA ASP A 91 11.11 -2.76 -24.26
C ASP A 91 11.09 -1.28 -23.86
N GLU A 92 11.54 -0.42 -24.78
CA GLU A 92 11.58 1.03 -24.61
C GLU A 92 10.19 1.64 -24.29
N GLN A 93 9.08 0.92 -24.57
CA GLN A 93 7.71 1.39 -24.29
C GLN A 93 7.19 0.98 -22.90
N GLY A 94 7.69 -0.08 -22.27
CA GLY A 94 7.24 -0.49 -20.93
C GLY A 94 7.88 0.29 -19.78
N ALA A 95 8.84 1.18 -20.08
CA ALA A 95 9.39 2.17 -19.14
C ALA A 95 8.46 3.36 -18.90
N THR A 96 7.37 3.49 -19.68
CA THR A 96 6.35 4.52 -19.49
C THR A 96 5.18 4.01 -18.66
N ARG A 97 4.81 4.79 -17.63
CA ARG A 97 3.70 4.55 -16.70
C ARG A 97 2.29 4.55 -17.36
N PHE A 98 2.19 4.82 -18.66
CA PHE A 98 0.92 5.03 -19.35
C PHE A 98 0.96 4.46 -20.78
N TYR A 99 0.24 3.37 -20.97
CA TYR A 99 -0.57 3.10 -22.16
C TYR A 99 -1.93 2.55 -21.71
#